data_AF-A0A661TBS4-F1
#
_entry.id   AF-A0A661TBS4-F1
#
_cell.length_a   1.000
_cell.length_b   1.000
_cell.length_c   1.000
_cell.angle_alpha   90.00
_cell.angle_beta   90.00
_cell.angle_gamma   90.00
#
_symmetry.space_group_name_H-M   'P 1'
#
loop_
_entity.id
_entity.type
_entity.pdbx_description
1 polymer ?
#
loop_
_entity_poly.entity_id
_entity_poly.type
_entity_poly.pdbx_seq_one_letter_code
_entity_poly.pdbx_strand_id
1 'polypeptide(L)'
;MPPLVQEVQTPKIYTVRELTGEIKDLLENRFEFVWVEGEISNFSAPSSGHYYMVLKDGKAQIRAVMFRVQARRLRFMPENGMHVLVQGRVGVYPPRGEYQIILDYLEPMGVGALALAFERLKKKLASQGIFDEDIKKPLPFLPQRVAVVTSPTGAAIRDFLKIIRRRFANIEVTIVPVRVQGDEAAGEIVEALERINREMDVDVIVLTRGGGSLEDLWAF
;
A
#
# COMPACT_ATOMS: atom_id res chain seq x y z
N MET A 1 -49.94 -58.65 -0.55
CA MET A 1 -48.98 -57.51 -0.54
C MET A 1 -49.43 -56.55 0.54
N PRO A 2 -48.62 -56.29 1.58
CA PRO A 2 -48.93 -55.23 2.54
C PRO A 2 -48.73 -53.86 1.87
N PRO A 3 -49.52 -52.84 2.23
CA PRO A 3 -49.36 -51.49 1.69
C PRO A 3 -48.05 -50.87 2.18
N LEU A 4 -47.33 -50.23 1.27
CA LEU A 4 -46.17 -49.38 1.56
C LEU A 4 -46.63 -48.21 2.43
N VAL A 5 -46.35 -48.28 3.73
CA VAL A 5 -46.48 -47.14 4.63
C VAL A 5 -45.39 -46.15 4.22
N GLN A 6 -45.76 -45.05 3.56
CA GLN A 6 -44.85 -43.93 3.39
C GLN A 6 -44.57 -43.33 4.77
N GLU A 7 -43.36 -43.50 5.27
CA GLU A 7 -42.90 -42.78 6.45
C GLU A 7 -43.00 -41.28 6.18
N VAL A 8 -43.94 -40.62 6.88
CA VAL A 8 -44.05 -39.17 6.87
C VAL A 8 -42.81 -38.65 7.58
N GLN A 9 -41.82 -38.15 6.82
CA GLN A 9 -40.69 -37.45 7.42
C GLN A 9 -41.20 -36.17 8.07
N THR A 10 -41.32 -36.18 9.38
CA THR A 10 -41.64 -34.99 10.16
C THR A 10 -40.48 -34.00 9.99
N PRO A 11 -40.74 -32.73 9.63
CA PRO A 11 -39.67 -31.74 9.47
C PRO A 11 -38.94 -31.55 10.81
N LYS A 12 -37.60 -31.62 10.77
CA LYS A 12 -36.76 -31.31 11.94
C LYS A 12 -36.94 -29.83 12.30
N ILE A 13 -37.38 -29.56 13.53
CA ILE A 13 -37.54 -28.20 14.06
C ILE A 13 -36.27 -27.84 14.80
N TYR A 14 -35.62 -26.75 14.37
CA TYR A 14 -34.40 -26.23 14.99
C TYR A 14 -34.72 -25.07 15.93
N THR A 15 -34.03 -24.99 17.07
CA THR A 15 -33.83 -23.71 17.75
C THR A 15 -32.82 -22.85 16.99
N VAL A 16 -32.88 -21.52 17.18
CA VAL A 16 -31.92 -20.57 16.55
C VAL A 16 -30.47 -20.95 16.88
N ARG A 17 -30.21 -21.38 18.12
CA ARG A 17 -28.87 -21.80 18.57
C ARG A 17 -28.40 -23.05 17.85
N GLU A 18 -29.25 -24.06 17.71
CA GLU A 18 -28.89 -25.32 17.03
C GLU A 18 -28.61 -25.07 15.56
N LEU A 19 -29.47 -24.31 14.88
CA LEU A 19 -29.27 -23.98 13.47
C LEU A 19 -27.99 -23.18 13.26
N THR A 20 -27.72 -22.18 14.10
CA THR A 20 -26.48 -21.38 14.02
C THR A 20 -25.24 -22.21 14.29
N GLY A 21 -25.32 -23.16 15.23
CA GLY A 21 -24.26 -24.12 15.50
C GLY A 21 -23.95 -25.00 14.29
N GLU A 22 -24.98 -25.60 13.68
CA GLU A 22 -24.79 -26.43 12.48
C GLU A 22 -24.25 -25.61 11.29
N ILE A 23 -24.69 -24.36 11.10
CA ILE A 23 -24.14 -23.47 10.05
C ILE A 23 -22.66 -23.16 10.33
N LYS A 24 -22.32 -22.84 11.58
CA LYS A 24 -20.94 -22.57 12.00
C LYS A 24 -20.06 -23.77 11.69
N ASP A 25 -20.46 -24.95 12.12
CA ASP A 25 -19.67 -26.18 11.93
C ASP A 25 -19.53 -26.52 10.44
N LEU A 26 -20.57 -26.33 9.63
CA LEU A 26 -20.51 -26.54 8.19
C LEU A 26 -19.51 -25.59 7.51
N LEU A 27 -19.56 -24.30 7.85
CA LEU A 27 -18.67 -23.29 7.26
C LEU A 27 -17.22 -23.47 7.70
N GLU A 28 -16.98 -23.67 9.00
CA GLU A 28 -15.64 -23.85 9.55
C GLU A 28 -14.96 -25.11 9.01
N ASN A 29 -15.71 -26.23 8.88
CA ASN A 29 -15.16 -27.47 8.33
C ASN A 29 -14.90 -27.37 6.82
N ARG A 30 -15.72 -26.63 6.07
CA ARG A 30 -15.57 -26.50 4.61
C ARG A 30 -14.48 -25.51 4.22
N PHE A 31 -14.31 -24.45 4.99
CA PHE A 31 -13.44 -23.30 4.69
C PHE A 31 -12.43 -23.06 5.81
N GLU A 32 -11.75 -24.14 6.22
CA GLU A 32 -10.73 -24.09 7.27
C GLU A 32 -9.59 -23.14 6.91
N PHE A 33 -9.23 -23.03 5.63
CA PHE A 33 -8.18 -22.12 5.17
C PHE A 33 -8.51 -21.55 3.80
N VAL A 34 -8.65 -20.23 3.71
CA VAL A 34 -9.04 -19.53 2.48
C VAL A 34 -8.09 -18.38 2.17
N TRP A 35 -7.92 -18.14 0.88
CA TRP A 35 -7.33 -16.93 0.34
C TRP A 35 -8.45 -16.12 -0.33
N VAL A 36 -8.50 -14.82 -0.04
CA VAL A 36 -9.54 -13.93 -0.57
C VAL A 36 -8.90 -12.64 -1.04
N GLU A 37 -9.26 -12.20 -2.23
CA GLU A 37 -8.95 -10.87 -2.76
C GLU A 37 -10.17 -9.96 -2.56
N GLY A 38 -9.92 -8.70 -2.23
CA GLY A 38 -10.99 -7.69 -2.18
C GLY A 38 -10.48 -6.31 -1.81
N GLU A 39 -11.36 -5.33 -1.93
CA GLU A 39 -11.11 -3.97 -1.46
C GLU A 39 -11.52 -3.83 0.01
N ILE A 40 -10.67 -3.19 0.82
CA ILE A 40 -10.98 -2.84 2.20
C ILE A 40 -12.02 -1.71 2.23
N SER A 41 -13.04 -1.89 3.05
CA SER A 41 -14.00 -0.86 3.44
C SER A 41 -14.31 -0.93 4.92
N ASN A 42 -14.86 0.16 5.49
CA ASN A 42 -15.23 0.25 6.90
C ASN A 42 -14.11 -0.18 7.87
N PHE A 43 -12.85 0.13 7.53
CA PHE A 43 -11.70 -0.18 8.38
C PHE A 43 -11.78 0.55 9.72
N SER A 44 -11.49 -0.18 10.80
CA SER A 44 -11.46 0.34 12.16
C SER A 44 -10.33 -0.32 12.96
N ALA A 45 -9.56 0.50 13.67
CA ALA A 45 -8.48 0.08 14.56
C ALA A 45 -8.68 0.65 15.99
N PRO A 46 -9.56 0.04 16.81
CA PRO A 46 -9.77 0.47 18.20
C PRO A 46 -8.56 0.26 19.11
N SER A 47 -8.61 0.83 20.32
CA SER A 47 -7.54 0.73 21.33
C SER A 47 -7.24 -0.70 21.81
N SER A 48 -8.14 -1.67 21.57
CA SER A 48 -7.89 -3.10 21.80
C SER A 48 -6.74 -3.65 20.94
N GLY A 49 -6.42 -2.98 19.83
CA GLY A 49 -5.39 -3.39 18.87
C GLY A 49 -5.87 -4.46 17.88
N HIS A 50 -7.16 -4.77 17.84
CA HIS A 50 -7.77 -5.58 16.78
C HIS A 50 -8.12 -4.69 15.59
N TYR A 51 -7.96 -5.22 14.39
CA TYR A 51 -8.44 -4.56 13.17
C TYR A 51 -9.74 -5.22 12.72
N TYR A 52 -10.71 -4.38 12.39
CA TYR A 52 -11.99 -4.78 11.81
C TYR A 52 -12.12 -4.12 10.46
N MET A 53 -12.59 -4.87 9.47
CA MET A 53 -12.80 -4.37 8.12
C MET A 53 -13.89 -5.17 7.41
N VAL A 54 -14.32 -4.68 6.26
CA VAL A 54 -15.14 -5.40 5.30
C VAL A 54 -14.33 -5.54 4.02
N LEU A 55 -14.20 -6.76 3.53
CA LEU A 55 -13.65 -7.04 2.21
C LEU A 55 -14.81 -7.11 1.24
N LYS A 56 -14.74 -6.35 0.15
CA LYS A 56 -15.76 -6.36 -0.90
C LYS A 56 -15.15 -6.67 -2.26
N ASP A 57 -15.93 -7.37 -3.07
CA ASP A 57 -15.81 -7.38 -4.53
C ASP A 57 -17.08 -6.71 -5.11
N GLY A 58 -17.13 -6.47 -6.42
CA GLY A 58 -18.20 -5.68 -7.03
C GLY A 58 -19.64 -6.08 -6.66
N LYS A 59 -19.92 -7.31 -6.21
CA LYS A 59 -21.28 -7.77 -5.86
C LYS A 59 -21.41 -8.42 -4.49
N ALA A 60 -20.31 -8.74 -3.81
CA ALA A 60 -20.31 -9.42 -2.54
C ALA A 60 -19.42 -8.70 -1.51
N GLN A 61 -19.73 -8.91 -0.24
CA GLN A 61 -18.91 -8.42 0.86
C GLN A 61 -18.85 -9.43 2.00
N ILE A 62 -17.76 -9.43 2.74
CA ILE A 62 -17.55 -10.26 3.92
C ILE A 62 -16.85 -9.47 5.02
N ARG A 63 -17.29 -9.62 6.27
CA ARG A 63 -16.60 -9.05 7.42
C ARG A 63 -15.27 -9.78 7.63
N ALA A 64 -14.24 -9.03 7.99
CA ALA A 64 -12.95 -9.60 8.33
C ALA A 64 -12.42 -8.98 9.63
N VAL A 65 -11.78 -9.80 10.45
CA VAL A 65 -11.16 -9.40 11.71
C VAL A 65 -9.72 -9.89 11.73
N MET A 66 -8.79 -9.00 12.09
CA MET A 66 -7.42 -9.37 12.40
C MET A 66 -7.15 -9.12 13.87
N PHE A 67 -6.84 -10.18 14.62
CA PHE A 67 -6.55 -10.06 16.04
C PHE A 67 -5.20 -9.39 16.29
N ARG A 68 -5.02 -8.90 17.52
CA ARG A 68 -3.92 -8.00 17.90
C ARG A 68 -2.55 -8.60 17.64
N VAL A 69 -2.40 -9.91 17.82
CA VAL A 69 -1.13 -10.61 17.63
C VAL A 69 -0.72 -10.57 16.16
N GLN A 70 -1.66 -10.84 15.25
CA GLN A 70 -1.47 -10.78 13.81
C GLN A 70 -1.31 -9.33 13.32
N ALA A 71 -2.16 -8.41 13.80
CA ALA A 71 -2.12 -7.00 13.44
C ALA A 71 -0.76 -6.36 13.76
N ARG A 72 -0.15 -6.70 14.91
CA ARG A 72 1.19 -6.24 15.30
C ARG A 72 2.33 -6.72 14.38
N ARG A 73 2.11 -7.77 13.59
CA ARG A 73 3.10 -8.31 12.65
C ARG A 73 3.01 -7.66 11.26
N LEU A 74 1.94 -6.90 10.99
CA LEU A 74 1.82 -6.16 9.75
C LEU A 74 2.90 -5.06 9.70
N ARG A 75 3.50 -4.92 8.51
CA ARG A 75 4.53 -3.90 8.23
C ARG A 75 3.93 -2.61 7.65
N PHE A 76 2.61 -2.55 7.56
CA PHE A 76 1.85 -1.43 7.02
C PHE A 76 0.54 -1.29 7.77
N MET A 77 -0.11 -0.14 7.61
CA MET A 77 -1.43 0.13 8.18
C MET A 77 -2.49 -0.05 7.08
N PRO A 78 -3.50 -0.92 7.26
CA PRO A 78 -4.57 -1.05 6.26
C PRO A 78 -5.45 0.19 6.22
N GLU A 79 -5.94 0.55 5.04
CA GLU A 79 -6.80 1.72 4.81
C GLU A 79 -7.99 1.37 3.90
N ASN A 80 -9.05 2.16 3.97
CA ASN A 80 -10.21 2.01 3.07
C ASN A 80 -9.80 2.29 1.62
N GLY A 81 -10.30 1.49 0.68
CA GLY A 81 -9.96 1.57 -0.74
C GLY A 81 -8.75 0.71 -1.14
N MET A 82 -7.98 0.20 -0.18
CA MET A 82 -6.86 -0.70 -0.48
C MET A 82 -7.38 -2.02 -1.03
N HIS A 83 -6.88 -2.42 -2.19
CA HIS A 83 -7.02 -3.79 -2.68
C HIS A 83 -6.03 -4.67 -1.94
N VAL A 84 -6.48 -5.79 -1.40
CA VAL A 84 -5.67 -6.67 -0.57
C VAL A 84 -5.88 -8.13 -0.92
N LEU A 85 -4.84 -8.93 -0.71
CA LEU A 85 -4.90 -10.37 -0.64
C LEU A 85 -4.82 -10.74 0.84
N VAL A 86 -5.82 -11.49 1.30
CA VAL A 86 -5.87 -11.96 2.68
C VAL A 86 -5.88 -13.47 2.73
N GLN A 87 -5.41 -14.00 3.85
CA GLN A 87 -5.52 -15.40 4.19
C GLN A 87 -6.07 -15.54 5.60
N GLY A 88 -6.94 -16.51 5.79
CA GLY A 88 -7.55 -16.74 7.08
C GLY A 88 -8.53 -17.90 7.08
N ARG A 89 -9.39 -17.90 8.08
CA ARG A 89 -10.36 -18.97 8.34
C ARG A 89 -11.75 -18.38 8.41
N VAL A 90 -12.72 -19.04 7.78
CA VAL A 90 -14.11 -18.61 7.88
C VAL A 90 -14.67 -19.09 9.21
N GLY A 91 -15.38 -18.21 9.91
CA GLY A 91 -16.09 -18.53 11.14
C GLY A 91 -17.42 -17.78 11.21
N VAL A 92 -18.27 -18.18 12.16
CA VAL A 92 -19.54 -17.50 12.44
C VAL A 92 -19.46 -16.84 13.80
N TYR A 93 -19.86 -15.57 13.89
CA TYR A 93 -20.04 -14.86 15.15
C TYR A 93 -21.44 -15.12 15.70
N PRO A 94 -21.61 -16.07 16.66
CA PRO A 94 -22.92 -16.59 17.01
C PRO A 94 -23.91 -15.55 17.53
N PRO A 95 -23.51 -14.53 18.32
CA PRO A 95 -24.44 -13.49 18.80
C PRO A 95 -25.17 -12.72 17.69
N ARG A 96 -24.61 -12.66 16.48
CA ARG A 96 -25.24 -11.97 15.34
C ARG A 96 -25.56 -12.90 14.17
N GLY A 97 -25.15 -14.16 14.22
CA GLY A 97 -25.26 -15.09 13.08
C GLY A 97 -24.51 -14.61 11.83
N GLU A 98 -23.55 -13.70 11.98
CA GLU A 98 -22.75 -13.15 10.87
C GLU A 98 -21.55 -14.07 10.61
N TYR A 99 -21.35 -14.50 9.36
CA TYR A 99 -20.09 -15.14 8.97
C TYR A 99 -19.01 -14.08 8.70
N GLN A 100 -17.77 -14.43 8.97
CA GLN A 100 -16.62 -13.55 8.87
C GLN A 100 -15.34 -14.33 8.58
N ILE A 101 -14.30 -13.63 8.14
CA ILE A 101 -12.95 -14.20 8.02
C ILE A 101 -12.09 -13.71 9.19
N ILE A 102 -11.47 -14.65 9.90
CA ILE A 102 -10.42 -14.36 10.87
C ILE A 102 -9.10 -14.37 10.12
N LEU A 103 -8.49 -13.20 9.96
CA LEU A 103 -7.29 -12.99 9.15
C LEU A 103 -6.03 -13.41 9.93
N ASP A 104 -5.23 -14.25 9.30
CA ASP A 104 -3.87 -14.62 9.74
C ASP A 104 -2.78 -13.89 8.93
N TYR A 105 -3.09 -13.49 7.69
CA TYR A 105 -2.21 -12.73 6.80
C TYR A 105 -3.01 -11.74 5.95
N LEU A 106 -2.39 -10.60 5.64
CA LEU A 106 -2.97 -9.52 4.84
C LEU A 106 -1.82 -8.76 4.16
N GLU A 107 -1.91 -8.60 2.85
CA GLU A 107 -0.97 -7.83 2.03
C GLU A 107 -1.70 -6.96 1.01
N PRO A 108 -1.17 -5.78 0.65
CA PRO A 108 -1.75 -4.95 -0.39
C PRO A 108 -1.49 -5.57 -1.78
N MET A 109 -2.56 -5.80 -2.52
CA MET A 109 -2.52 -6.20 -3.92
C MET A 109 -2.05 -5.01 -4.75
N GLY A 110 -0.91 -5.17 -5.43
CA GLY A 110 -0.31 -4.10 -6.24
C GLY A 110 1.19 -3.94 -6.02
N VAL A 111 1.72 -4.30 -4.84
CA VAL A 111 3.18 -4.24 -4.59
C VAL A 111 3.95 -5.20 -5.50
N GLY A 112 3.42 -6.40 -5.76
CA GLY A 112 4.07 -7.38 -6.66
C GLY A 112 4.10 -6.97 -8.13
N ALA A 113 2.98 -6.45 -8.65
CA ALA A 113 2.89 -5.96 -10.04
C ALA A 113 3.71 -4.69 -10.25
N LEU A 114 3.69 -3.77 -9.27
CA LEU A 114 4.49 -2.56 -9.27
C LEU A 114 5.98 -2.86 -9.16
N ALA A 115 6.39 -3.74 -8.25
CA ALA A 115 7.77 -4.20 -8.14
C ALA A 115 8.24 -4.88 -9.43
N LEU A 116 7.38 -5.69 -10.06
CA LEU A 116 7.68 -6.31 -11.35
C LEU A 116 7.81 -5.27 -12.49
N ALA A 117 6.94 -4.27 -12.53
CA ALA A 117 7.00 -3.18 -13.49
C ALA A 117 8.28 -2.33 -13.30
N PHE A 118 8.61 -2.01 -12.05
CA PHE A 118 9.84 -1.32 -11.67
C PHE A 118 11.09 -2.10 -12.07
N GLU A 119 11.17 -3.40 -11.73
CA GLU A 119 12.31 -4.25 -12.10
C GLU A 119 12.45 -4.40 -13.62
N ARG A 120 11.33 -4.48 -14.36
CA ARG A 120 11.35 -4.49 -15.84
C ARG A 120 11.87 -3.16 -16.39
N LEU A 121 11.41 -2.04 -15.87
CA LEU A 121 11.86 -0.70 -16.30
C LEU A 121 13.34 -0.50 -15.99
N LYS A 122 13.77 -0.83 -14.77
CA LYS A 122 15.17 -0.76 -14.34
C LYS A 122 16.07 -1.60 -15.25
N LYS A 123 15.69 -2.85 -15.56
CA LYS A 123 16.45 -3.71 -16.49
C LYS A 123 16.50 -3.11 -17.90
N LYS A 124 15.40 -2.55 -18.40
CA LYS A 124 15.34 -1.87 -19.70
C LYS A 124 16.29 -0.67 -19.73
N LEU A 125 16.23 0.23 -18.75
CA LEU A 125 17.10 1.40 -18.67
C LEU A 125 18.58 1.02 -18.47
N ALA A 126 18.85 -0.03 -17.69
CA ALA A 126 20.21 -0.57 -17.53
C ALA A 126 20.75 -1.14 -18.85
N SER A 127 19.94 -1.87 -19.61
CA SER A 127 20.35 -2.37 -20.94
C SER A 127 20.58 -1.27 -21.97
N GLN A 128 20.06 -0.06 -21.74
CA GLN A 128 20.32 1.12 -22.56
C GLN A 128 21.62 1.85 -22.14
N GLY A 129 22.33 1.37 -21.12
CA GLY A 129 23.56 1.99 -20.62
C GLY A 129 23.34 3.27 -19.80
N ILE A 130 22.09 3.60 -19.44
CA ILE A 130 21.74 4.86 -18.75
C ILE A 130 22.34 4.94 -17.33
N PHE A 131 22.77 3.81 -16.78
CA PHE A 131 23.40 3.73 -15.45
C PHE A 131 24.91 3.48 -15.50
N ASP A 132 25.51 3.42 -16.69
CA ASP A 132 26.93 3.11 -16.84
C ASP A 132 27.79 4.18 -16.16
N GLU A 133 28.83 3.76 -15.44
CA GLU A 133 29.72 4.69 -14.74
C GLU A 133 30.42 5.64 -15.71
N ASP A 134 30.72 5.19 -16.93
CA ASP A 134 31.48 5.95 -17.93
C ASP A 134 30.72 7.17 -18.47
N ILE A 135 29.38 7.21 -18.35
CA ILE A 135 28.56 8.37 -18.75
C ILE A 135 28.26 9.32 -17.59
N LYS A 136 28.63 8.97 -16.35
CA LYS A 136 28.38 9.81 -15.18
C LYS A 136 29.37 10.96 -15.14
N LYS A 137 28.85 12.17 -14.90
CA LYS A 137 29.68 13.35 -14.69
C LYS A 137 30.28 13.31 -13.27
N PRO A 138 31.58 13.59 -13.10
CA PRO A 138 32.16 13.69 -11.77
C PRO A 138 31.53 14.85 -10.99
N LEU A 139 31.26 14.63 -9.71
CA LEU A 139 30.74 15.68 -8.84
C LEU A 139 31.89 16.61 -8.41
N PRO A 140 31.66 17.93 -8.34
CA PRO A 140 32.64 18.86 -7.80
C PRO A 140 32.88 18.57 -6.31
N PHE A 141 34.13 18.72 -5.87
CA PHE A 141 34.50 18.49 -4.48
C PHE A 141 33.76 19.42 -3.50
N LEU A 142 33.55 20.68 -3.89
CA LEU A 142 32.82 21.66 -3.10
C LEU A 142 31.99 22.60 -4.00
N PRO A 143 30.71 22.27 -4.30
CA PRO A 143 29.85 23.14 -5.08
C PRO A 143 29.58 24.45 -4.35
N GLN A 144 29.64 25.58 -5.05
CA GLN A 144 29.28 26.91 -4.55
C GLN A 144 27.86 27.30 -4.96
N ARG A 145 27.35 26.79 -6.07
CA ARG A 145 26.01 27.11 -6.60
C ARG A 145 25.19 25.84 -6.81
N VAL A 146 24.07 25.74 -6.10
CA VAL A 146 23.23 24.55 -6.06
C VAL A 146 21.81 24.90 -6.47
N ALA A 147 21.31 24.28 -7.54
CA ALA A 147 19.88 24.31 -7.86
C ALA A 147 19.17 23.16 -7.12
N VAL A 148 18.11 23.45 -6.39
CA VAL A 148 17.32 22.43 -5.66
C VAL A 148 15.94 22.34 -6.28
N VAL A 149 15.69 21.25 -7.00
CA VAL A 149 14.40 20.91 -7.60
C VAL A 149 13.57 20.15 -6.57
N THR A 150 12.51 20.76 -6.05
CA THR A 150 11.69 20.18 -4.98
C THR A 150 10.35 20.89 -4.80
N SER A 151 9.45 20.32 -4.00
CA SER A 151 8.21 21.00 -3.62
C SER A 151 8.47 22.14 -2.61
N PRO A 152 7.89 23.34 -2.83
CA PRO A 152 8.13 24.51 -1.98
C PRO A 152 7.65 24.35 -0.53
N THR A 153 6.74 23.41 -0.24
CA THR A 153 6.15 23.22 1.09
C THR A 153 6.70 22.01 1.85
N GLY A 154 7.56 21.20 1.21
CA GLY A 154 8.04 19.93 1.74
C GLY A 154 8.96 20.04 2.97
N ALA A 155 8.98 18.99 3.81
CA ALA A 155 9.96 18.88 4.90
C ALA A 155 11.40 18.76 4.37
N ALA A 156 11.58 18.10 3.21
CA ALA A 156 12.88 17.88 2.60
C ALA A 156 13.65 19.18 2.31
N ILE A 157 12.99 20.23 1.77
CA ILE A 157 13.66 21.51 1.51
C ILE A 157 14.09 22.19 2.81
N ARG A 158 13.27 22.11 3.86
CA ARG A 158 13.62 22.68 5.17
C ARG A 158 14.83 21.98 5.78
N ASP A 159 14.87 20.65 5.71
CA ASP A 159 15.98 19.86 6.22
C ASP A 159 17.26 20.09 5.40
N PHE A 160 17.14 20.13 4.08
CA PHE A 160 18.25 20.44 3.17
C PHE A 160 18.87 21.81 3.48
N LEU A 161 18.05 22.87 3.55
CA LEU A 161 18.51 24.23 3.86
C LEU A 161 19.11 24.33 5.26
N LYS A 162 18.53 23.62 6.25
CA LYS A 162 19.05 23.59 7.62
C LYS A 162 20.43 22.96 7.69
N ILE A 163 20.65 21.85 6.97
CA ILE A 163 21.94 21.16 6.95
C ILE A 163 22.99 21.99 6.22
N ILE A 164 22.67 22.54 5.05
CA ILE A 164 23.61 23.37 4.28
C ILE A 164 24.02 24.60 5.08
N ARG A 165 23.08 25.39 5.61
CA ARG A 165 23.41 26.60 6.38
C ARG A 165 24.27 26.30 7.61
N ARG A 166 24.09 25.13 8.23
CA ARG A 166 24.89 24.71 9.39
C ARG A 166 26.32 24.31 9.02
N ARG A 167 26.53 23.65 7.88
CA ARG A 167 27.84 23.08 7.50
C ARG A 167 28.64 23.96 6.54
N PHE A 168 27.96 24.67 5.65
CA PHE A 168 28.55 25.40 4.52
C PHE A 168 27.71 26.66 4.21
N ALA A 169 27.80 27.69 5.04
CA ALA A 169 26.98 28.90 4.94
C ALA A 169 27.23 29.75 3.67
N ASN A 170 28.33 29.51 2.97
CA ASN A 170 28.74 30.24 1.76
C ASN A 170 28.22 29.63 0.45
N ILE A 171 27.42 28.57 0.50
CA ILE A 171 26.82 27.96 -0.70
C ILE A 171 25.56 28.73 -1.09
N GLU A 172 25.51 29.17 -2.34
CA GLU A 172 24.33 29.74 -2.97
C GLU A 172 23.35 28.63 -3.34
N VAL A 173 22.11 28.75 -2.89
CA VAL A 173 21.05 27.76 -3.11
C VAL A 173 19.88 28.42 -3.84
N THR A 174 19.60 27.97 -5.07
CA THR A 174 18.44 28.40 -5.83
C THR A 174 17.36 27.33 -5.78
N ILE A 175 16.17 27.66 -5.29
CA ILE A 175 15.05 26.71 -5.22
C ILE A 175 14.27 26.78 -6.53
N VAL A 176 14.06 25.62 -7.14
CA VAL A 176 13.31 25.43 -8.37
C VAL A 176 12.04 24.63 -8.01
N PRO A 177 10.90 25.31 -7.79
CA PRO A 177 9.70 24.65 -7.28
C PRO A 177 9.07 23.77 -8.37
N VAL A 178 8.83 22.50 -8.03
CA VAL A 178 8.10 21.54 -8.86
C VAL A 178 7.23 20.64 -7.99
N ARG A 179 6.22 20.01 -8.59
CA ARG A 179 5.57 18.85 -8.02
C ARG A 179 6.54 17.67 -8.05
N VAL A 180 6.59 16.98 -6.92
CA VAL A 180 7.46 15.83 -6.67
C VAL A 180 6.64 14.57 -6.38
N GLN A 181 5.33 14.60 -6.66
CA GLN A 181 4.38 13.50 -6.51
C GLN A 181 3.20 13.70 -7.47
N GLY A 182 2.57 12.61 -7.90
CA GLY A 182 1.45 12.60 -8.83
C GLY A 182 1.87 12.59 -10.31
N ASP A 183 0.91 12.36 -11.19
CA ASP A 183 1.13 12.09 -12.63
C ASP A 183 1.85 13.23 -13.38
N GLU A 184 1.64 14.48 -12.94
CA GLU A 184 2.21 15.68 -13.58
C GLU A 184 3.64 15.98 -13.12
N ALA A 185 4.16 15.30 -12.10
CA ALA A 185 5.47 15.59 -11.54
C ALA A 185 6.62 15.29 -12.52
N ALA A 186 6.54 14.19 -13.28
CA ALA A 186 7.61 13.81 -14.22
C ALA A 186 7.83 14.90 -15.29
N GLY A 187 6.75 15.43 -15.86
CA GLY A 187 6.82 16.51 -16.85
C GLY A 187 7.44 17.78 -16.27
N GLU A 188 6.98 18.21 -15.10
CA GLU A 188 7.52 19.40 -14.43
C GLU A 188 9.00 19.27 -14.05
N ILE A 189 9.43 18.08 -13.61
CA ILE A 189 10.83 17.81 -13.29
C ILE A 189 11.69 17.91 -14.55
N VAL A 190 11.25 17.33 -15.68
CA VAL A 190 11.97 17.42 -16.95
C VAL A 190 12.10 18.87 -17.41
N GLU A 191 11.00 19.63 -17.42
CA GLU A 191 11.01 21.05 -17.79
C GLU A 191 11.93 21.88 -16.87
N ALA A 192 11.93 21.60 -15.57
CA ALA A 192 12.81 22.26 -14.63
C ALA A 192 14.29 21.94 -14.89
N LEU A 193 14.63 20.67 -15.15
CA LEU A 193 15.99 20.26 -15.48
C LEU A 193 16.47 20.89 -16.80
N GLU A 194 15.63 20.93 -17.83
CA GLU A 194 15.94 21.59 -19.09
C GLU A 194 16.18 23.09 -18.92
N ARG A 195 15.32 23.77 -18.14
CA ARG A 195 15.46 25.19 -17.83
C ARG A 195 16.77 25.46 -17.08
N ILE A 196 17.09 24.68 -16.04
CA ILE A 196 18.33 24.84 -15.27
C ILE A 196 19.54 24.70 -16.19
N ASN A 197 19.58 23.66 -17.03
CA ASN A 197 20.70 23.41 -17.94
C ASN A 197 20.88 24.51 -19.00
N ARG A 198 19.81 25.22 -19.39
CA ARG A 198 19.84 26.27 -20.42
C ARG A 198 20.13 27.65 -19.87
N GLU A 199 19.59 27.98 -18.69
CA GLU A 199 19.45 29.36 -18.22
C GLU A 199 20.22 29.66 -16.93
N MET A 200 20.71 28.63 -16.23
CA MET A 200 21.34 28.79 -14.92
C MET A 200 22.78 28.31 -14.92
N ASP A 201 23.64 29.06 -14.23
CA ASP A 201 25.03 28.68 -14.01
C ASP A 201 25.19 28.08 -12.60
N VAL A 202 25.00 26.76 -12.51
CA VAL A 202 25.04 25.99 -11.25
C VAL A 202 26.05 24.85 -11.33
N ASP A 203 26.67 24.53 -10.21
CA ASP A 203 27.70 23.49 -10.15
C ASP A 203 27.06 22.10 -10.01
N VAL A 204 25.92 22.02 -9.30
CA VAL A 204 25.15 20.79 -9.11
C VAL A 204 23.65 21.07 -9.07
N ILE A 205 22.88 20.09 -9.53
CA ILE A 205 21.41 20.04 -9.39
C ILE A 205 21.07 18.97 -8.36
N VAL A 206 20.28 19.33 -7.37
CA VAL A 206 19.74 18.42 -6.35
C VAL A 206 18.26 18.27 -6.60
N LEU A 207 17.84 17.08 -7.03
CA LEU A 207 16.44 16.68 -7.06
C LEU A 207 16.10 15.97 -5.74
N THR A 208 15.11 16.47 -5.00
CA THR A 208 14.76 15.92 -3.68
C THR A 208 13.27 15.94 -3.37
N ARG A 209 12.82 14.95 -2.60
CA ARG A 209 11.43 14.77 -2.14
C ARG A 209 11.41 14.50 -0.62
N GLY A 210 10.30 14.85 0.03
CA GLY A 210 10.02 14.41 1.40
C GLY A 210 9.77 12.90 1.52
N GLY A 211 9.85 12.38 2.76
CA GLY A 211 9.47 11.00 3.08
C GLY A 211 7.96 10.81 2.97
N GLY A 212 7.53 10.00 2.01
CA GLY A 212 6.15 9.53 1.84
C GLY A 212 6.08 8.01 1.98
N SER A 213 4.87 7.45 2.00
CA SER A 213 4.63 6.00 2.04
C SER A 213 5.17 5.29 0.78
N LEU A 214 5.23 3.95 0.82
CA LEU A 214 5.64 3.15 -0.34
C LEU A 214 4.65 3.28 -1.52
N GLU A 215 3.40 3.65 -1.22
CA GLU A 215 2.33 3.90 -2.19
C GLU A 215 2.44 5.31 -2.80
N ASP A 216 3.03 6.26 -2.06
CA ASP A 216 3.45 7.56 -2.59
C ASP A 216 4.70 7.46 -3.48
N LEU A 217 5.24 6.28 -3.78
CA LEU A 217 6.47 6.14 -4.59
C LEU A 217 6.34 6.72 -6.01
N TRP A 218 5.14 7.06 -6.47
CA TRP A 218 4.92 7.75 -7.73
C TRP A 218 4.65 9.25 -7.51
N ALA A 219 5.70 9.98 -7.15
CA ALA A 219 6.60 10.44 -8.21
C ALA A 219 8.05 10.33 -7.73
N PHE A 220 8.69 9.33 -8.33
CA PHE A 220 10.10 9.21 -8.69
C PHE A 220 10.16 8.27 -9.89
#